data_AF-A0A2V8E210-F1
#
_entry.id   AF-A0A2V8E210-F1
#
_cell.length_a   1.000
_cell.length_b   1.000
_cell.length_c   1.000
_cell.angle_alpha   90.00
_cell.angle_beta   90.00
_cell.angle_gamma   90.00
#
_symmetry.space_group_name_H-M   'P 1'
#
loop_
_entity.id
_entity.type
_entity.pdbx_description
1 polymer ?
#
loop_
_entity_poly.entity_id
_entity_poly.type
_entity_poly.pdbx_seq_one_letter_code
_entity_poly.pdbx_strand_id
1 'polypeptide(L)'
;MPPGGEGSNLGHNGSINVIYQSDGWLPDGGMFVSVLDAIQGDGFNPLWQEVQIVFNHPASCRQFTSDTEILAAAAAGEVTLLPTDEVYRCSVIGKKQ
;
A
#
# COMPACT_ATOMS: atom_id res chain seq x y z
N MET A 1 -16.27 -2.20 21.23
CA MET A 1 -15.25 -1.48 20.44
C MET A 1 -15.82 -1.30 19.05
N PRO A 2 -15.83 -0.10 18.44
CA PRO A 2 -16.33 0.04 17.07
C PRO A 2 -15.32 -0.61 16.10
N PRO A 3 -15.78 -1.33 15.07
CA PRO A 3 -14.93 -1.81 13.99
C PRO A 3 -14.55 -0.63 13.11
N GLY A 4 -13.25 -0.46 12.82
CA GLY A 4 -12.73 0.72 12.10
C GLY A 4 -11.47 1.32 12.72
N GLY A 5 -11.04 0.84 13.89
CA GLY A 5 -9.75 1.23 14.49
C GLY A 5 -8.52 0.60 13.81
N GLU A 6 -8.72 -0.37 12.92
CA GLU A 6 -7.62 -1.09 12.25
C GLU A 6 -7.00 -0.26 11.12
N GLY A 7 -7.76 0.62 10.46
CA GLY A 7 -7.24 1.54 9.43
C GLY A 7 -6.40 2.70 10.00
N SER A 8 -6.69 3.14 11.24
CA SER A 8 -5.94 4.23 11.89
C SER A 8 -4.68 3.76 12.63
N ASN A 9 -4.49 2.46 12.86
CA ASN A 9 -3.28 1.96 13.53
C ASN A 9 -2.08 1.73 12.60
N LEU A 10 -2.30 1.69 11.27
CA LEU A 10 -1.21 1.74 10.30
C LEU A 10 -0.46 3.09 10.34
N GLY A 11 -1.11 4.16 10.82
CA GLY A 11 -0.53 5.50 10.94
C GLY A 11 0.35 5.74 12.18
N HIS A 12 0.57 4.75 13.07
CA HIS A 12 1.23 4.99 14.35
C HIS A 12 2.41 4.08 14.70
N ASN A 13 2.84 3.19 13.81
CA ASN A 13 4.18 2.59 13.88
C ASN A 13 5.08 3.31 12.88
N GLY A 14 5.59 4.49 13.24
CA GLY A 14 6.34 5.42 12.37
C GLY A 14 7.68 4.90 11.81
N SER A 15 7.85 3.59 11.71
CA SER A 15 9.09 2.89 11.43
C SER A 15 8.98 1.86 10.29
N ILE A 16 7.85 1.74 9.57
CA ILE A 16 7.69 0.84 8.39
C ILE A 16 6.86 1.56 7.31
N ASN A 17 7.37 1.67 6.09
CA ASN A 17 6.63 2.22 4.94
C ASN A 17 5.61 1.20 4.42
N VAL A 18 4.65 1.62 3.58
CA VAL A 18 3.65 0.72 3.00
C VAL A 18 3.84 0.58 1.50
N ILE A 19 3.85 -0.65 1.00
CA ILE A 19 3.73 -0.96 -0.43
C ILE A 19 2.35 -1.54 -0.69
N TYR A 20 1.57 -0.86 -1.52
CA TYR A 20 0.27 -1.36 -1.96
C TYR A 20 0.43 -2.17 -3.24
N GLN A 21 -0.08 -3.40 -3.22
CA GLN A 21 -0.01 -4.36 -4.34
C GLN A 21 -1.40 -4.89 -4.68
N SER A 22 -1.61 -5.37 -5.90
CA SER A 22 -2.79 -6.19 -6.23
C SER A 22 -2.42 -7.33 -7.17
N ASP A 23 -2.91 -8.52 -6.88
CA ASP A 23 -2.86 -9.66 -7.81
C ASP A 23 -4.01 -9.62 -8.85
N GLY A 24 -4.90 -8.63 -8.76
CA GLY A 24 -6.00 -8.44 -9.69
C GLY A 24 -5.53 -7.99 -11.07
N TRP A 25 -6.20 -8.48 -12.10
CA TRP A 25 -5.97 -8.02 -13.48
C TRP A 25 -6.61 -6.65 -13.71
N LEU A 26 -5.86 -5.76 -14.35
CA LEU A 26 -6.40 -4.49 -14.83
C LEU A 26 -7.31 -4.73 -16.04
N PRO A 27 -8.26 -3.82 -16.34
CA PRO A 27 -9.20 -3.99 -17.45
C PRO A 27 -8.54 -4.15 -18.83
N ASP A 28 -7.30 -3.66 -18.99
CA ASP A 28 -6.47 -3.81 -20.19
C ASP A 28 -5.68 -5.14 -20.24
N GLY A 29 -5.86 -5.99 -19.24
CA GLY A 29 -5.11 -7.24 -19.07
C GLY A 29 -3.71 -7.04 -18.48
N GLY A 30 -3.35 -5.82 -18.08
CA GLY A 30 -2.10 -5.51 -17.42
C GLY A 30 -2.05 -6.00 -15.97
N MET A 31 -0.83 -6.10 -15.46
CA MET A 31 -0.57 -6.31 -14.03
C MET A 31 -0.64 -4.97 -13.29
N PHE A 32 -1.13 -5.00 -12.04
CA PHE A 32 -1.09 -3.83 -11.17
C PHE A 32 0.36 -3.41 -10.89
N VAL A 33 0.65 -2.11 -11.01
CA VAL A 33 1.94 -1.55 -10.61
C VAL A 33 1.83 -1.10 -9.16
N SER A 34 2.72 -1.62 -8.31
CA SER A 34 2.68 -1.34 -6.88
C SER A 34 2.83 0.16 -6.58
N VAL A 35 2.05 0.65 -5.62
CA VAL A 35 2.07 2.05 -5.19
C VAL A 35 2.82 2.15 -3.87
N LEU A 36 3.82 3.02 -3.82
CA LEU A 36 4.70 3.19 -2.67
C LEU A 36 4.28 4.42 -1.86
N ASP A 37 3.98 4.21 -0.57
CA ASP A 37 3.80 5.28 0.41
C ASP A 37 5.11 5.50 1.19
N ALA A 38 6.02 6.29 0.62
CA ALA A 38 7.21 6.76 1.32
C ALA A 38 7.05 8.21 1.73
N ILE A 39 6.95 8.46 3.03
CA ILE A 39 7.29 9.75 3.61
C ILE A 39 8.79 9.72 3.93
N GLN A 40 9.62 10.22 3.01
CA GLN A 40 11.06 10.34 3.24
C GLN A 40 11.36 11.54 4.17
N GLY A 41 11.28 11.32 5.49
CA GLY A 41 11.75 12.25 6.51
C GLY A 41 13.25 12.09 6.84
N ASP A 42 13.71 12.69 7.95
CA ASP A 42 15.08 12.58 8.49
C ASP A 42 15.39 11.15 8.99
N GLY A 43 15.57 10.22 8.07
CA GLY A 43 15.90 8.83 8.37
C GLY A 43 15.33 7.89 7.33
N PHE A 44 16.21 7.33 6.49
CA PHE A 44 15.82 6.27 5.57
C PHE A 44 15.44 5.02 6.36
N ASN A 45 14.16 4.66 6.30
CA ASN A 45 13.70 3.36 6.73
C ASN A 45 13.61 2.41 5.52
N PRO A 46 14.42 1.34 5.48
CA PRO A 46 14.45 0.43 4.35
C PRO A 46 13.26 -0.54 4.29
N LEU A 47 12.43 -0.59 5.33
CA LEU A 47 11.38 -1.60 5.45
C LEU A 47 10.06 -1.12 4.87
N TRP A 48 9.41 -2.02 4.14
CA TRP A 48 8.13 -1.82 3.47
C TRP A 48 7.22 -3.00 3.76
N GLN A 49 6.12 -2.78 4.48
CA GLN A 49 5.10 -3.81 4.67
C GLN A 49 4.13 -3.80 3.50
N GLU A 50 3.81 -4.97 2.97
CA GLU A 50 2.83 -5.07 1.90
C GLU A 50 1.40 -5.02 2.41
N VAL A 51 0.57 -4.32 1.65
CA VAL A 51 -0.88 -4.32 1.79
C VAL A 51 -1.47 -4.73 0.44
N GLN A 52 -2.19 -5.85 0.44
CA GLN A 52 -2.89 -6.33 -0.74
C GLN A 52 -4.22 -5.58 -0.93
N ILE A 53 -4.41 -5.06 -2.14
CA ILE A 53 -5.64 -4.45 -2.61
C ILE A 53 -6.46 -5.53 -3.28
N VAL A 54 -7.62 -5.81 -2.69
CA VAL A 54 -8.65 -6.65 -3.29
C VAL A 54 -9.76 -5.76 -3.83
N PHE A 55 -9.95 -5.76 -5.15
CA PHE A 55 -11.07 -5.05 -5.78
C PHE A 55 -12.38 -5.77 -5.46
N ASN A 56 -13.34 -5.05 -4.87
CA ASN A 56 -14.62 -5.63 -4.50
C ASN A 56 -15.53 -5.85 -5.72
N HIS A 57 -15.28 -5.10 -6.80
CA HIS A 57 -16.03 -5.19 -8.05
C HIS A 57 -15.11 -5.07 -9.28
N PRO A 58 -15.39 -5.78 -10.39
CA PRO A 58 -14.62 -5.67 -11.64
C PRO A 58 -14.58 -4.24 -12.21
N ALA A 59 -15.63 -3.46 -11.97
CA ALA A 59 -15.70 -2.06 -12.42
C ALA A 59 -14.76 -1.12 -11.64
N SER A 60 -14.32 -1.54 -10.45
CA SER A 60 -13.37 -0.79 -9.62
C SER A 60 -11.92 -1.10 -9.97
N CYS A 61 -11.66 -2.15 -10.76
CA CYS A 61 -10.31 -2.51 -11.19
C CYS A 61 -9.69 -1.37 -12.01
N ARG A 62 -8.70 -0.70 -11.43
CA ARG A 62 -7.93 0.36 -12.07
C ARG A 62 -6.55 0.48 -11.45
N GLN A 63 -5.62 1.06 -12.18
CA GLN A 63 -4.36 1.50 -11.60
C GLN A 63 -4.61 2.68 -10.66
N PHE A 64 -3.95 2.66 -9.51
CA PHE A 64 -3.86 3.80 -8.60
C PHE A 64 -2.49 4.45 -8.72
N THR A 65 -2.40 5.75 -8.43
CA THR A 65 -1.13 6.48 -8.53
C THR A 65 -0.62 7.03 -7.20
N SER A 66 -1.42 6.91 -6.13
CA SER A 66 -1.08 7.36 -4.78
C SER A 66 -1.81 6.56 -3.71
N ASP A 67 -1.25 6.53 -2.51
CA ASP A 67 -1.88 6.03 -1.29
C ASP A 67 -3.21 6.74 -1.01
N THR A 68 -3.27 8.05 -1.27
CA THR A 68 -4.47 8.85 -1.02
C THR A 68 -5.65 8.38 -1.87
N GLU A 69 -5.42 8.05 -3.15
CA GLU A 69 -6.46 7.46 -3.99
C GLU A 69 -6.89 6.08 -3.50
N ILE A 70 -5.96 5.26 -3.03
CA ILE A 70 -6.23 3.91 -2.53
C ILE A 70 -7.08 3.98 -1.25
N LEU A 71 -6.71 4.86 -0.32
CA LEU A 71 -7.44 5.06 0.93
C LEU A 71 -8.84 5.63 0.67
N ALA A 72 -8.99 6.53 -0.31
CA ALA A 72 -10.29 7.02 -0.73
C ALA A 72 -11.15 5.90 -1.33
N ALA A 73 -10.59 5.03 -2.18
CA ALA A 73 -11.28 3.88 -2.75
C ALA A 73 -11.69 2.86 -1.67
N ALA A 74 -10.85 2.64 -0.66
CA ALA A 74 -11.17 1.79 0.48
C ALA A 74 -12.33 2.39 1.30
N ALA A 75 -12.29 3.71 1.57
CA ALA A 75 -13.37 4.40 2.27
C ALA A 75 -14.70 4.41 1.47
N ALA A 76 -14.62 4.41 0.14
CA ALA A 76 -15.77 4.28 -0.75
C ALA A 76 -16.28 2.83 -0.89
N GLY A 77 -15.57 1.84 -0.34
CA GLY A 77 -15.92 0.42 -0.45
C GLY A 77 -15.60 -0.21 -1.81
N GLU A 78 -14.80 0.45 -2.65
CA GLU A 78 -14.38 -0.06 -3.96
C GLU A 78 -13.31 -1.16 -3.82
N VAL A 79 -12.48 -1.05 -2.79
CA VAL A 79 -11.41 -2.00 -2.50
C VAL A 79 -11.39 -2.39 -1.02
N THR A 80 -10.85 -3.57 -0.74
CA THR A 80 -10.50 -4.04 0.60
C THR A 80 -8.98 -4.08 0.72
N LEU A 81 -8.44 -3.51 1.81
CA LEU A 81 -7.00 -3.50 2.09
C LEU A 81 -6.67 -4.60 3.10
N LEU A 82 -5.77 -5.50 2.72
CA LEU A 82 -5.34 -6.64 3.51
C LEU A 82 -3.84 -6.51 3.81
N PRO A 83 -3.45 -6.03 5.00
CA PRO A 83 -2.05 -6.09 5.43
C PRO A 83 -1.55 -7.54 5.40
N THR A 84 -0.37 -7.75 4.83
CA THR A 84 0.26 -9.06 4.80
C THR A 84 1.40 -9.13 5.82
N ASP A 85 1.87 -10.35 6.06
CA ASP A 85 3.11 -10.60 6.82
C ASP A 85 4.37 -10.44 5.94
N GLU A 86 4.21 -10.04 4.67
CA GLU A 86 5.32 -9.83 3.75
C GLU A 86 5.93 -8.45 3.94
N VAL A 87 7.26 -8.43 4.12
CA VAL A 87 8.04 -7.22 4.33
C VAL A 87 9.19 -7.20 3.33
N TYR A 88 9.22 -6.15 2.52
CA TYR A 88 10.32 -5.88 1.59
C TYR A 88 11.36 -5.00 2.28
N ARG A 89 12.63 -5.25 1.95
CA ARG A 89 13.75 -4.43 2.41
C ARG A 89 14.49 -3.82 1.22
N CYS A 90 14.46 -2.49 1.13
CA CYS A 90 15.29 -1.76 0.19
C CYS A 90 16.73 -1.66 0.75
N SER A 91 17.71 -2.20 0.01
CA SER A 91 19.13 -2.09 0.39
C SER A 91 19.83 -1.06 -0.47
N VAL A 92 20.33 0.01 0.15
CA VAL A 92 21.21 0.98 -0.53
C VAL A 92 22.64 0.44 -0.49
N ILE A 93 23.14 0.01 -1.65
CA ILE A 93 24.51 -0.50 -1.80
C ILE A 93 25.35 0.55 -2.52
N GLY A 94 26.28 1.17 -1.79
CA GLY A 94 27.08 2.28 -2.26
C GLY A 94 27.62 3.10 -1.08
N LYS A 95 28.50 4.06 -1.33
CA LYS A 95 29.08 4.86 -0.24
C LYS A 95 28.02 5.81 0.30
N LYS A 96 27.90 5.89 1.62
CA LYS A 96 27.37 7.07 2.30
C LYS A 96 28.22 8.26 1.83
N GLN A 97 27.60 9.27 1.22
CA GLN A 97 28.29 10.56 1.04
C GLN A 97 28.52 11.20 2.41
#